data_AF-A0A455W6A4-F1
#
_entry.id   AF-A0A455W6A4-F1
#
_cell.length_a   1.000
_cell.length_b   1.000
_cell.length_c   1.000
_cell.angle_alpha   90.00
_cell.angle_beta   90.00
_cell.angle_gamma   90.00
#
_symmetry.space_group_name_H-M   'P 1'
#
loop_
_entity.id
_entity.type
_entity.pdbx_description
1 polymer ?
#
loop_
_entity_poly.entity_id
_entity_poly.type
_entity_poly.pdbx_seq_one_letter_code
_entity_poly.pdbx_strand_id
1 'polypeptide(L)'
;MMDFGSTFQVVLSEFWYLIPLLIILGLIRTPWFKGKTGEFLVNASARLLLDKSRYHLVKNVTLPTTDDGTTQIDHVLVSEFGVFVVETKNMKGWIFGNPHQRFWTQKIYRSNYKFQNPLHQNYKHVKTLQALLGFDDHQMHSVVVFVGDSTFKTPMPDQVTRGLGYVSYIKSKQEAVLSPDQVKEALEKVASGRLKESFATDRAHVRHVRGLVSERHGVAPRESRSGLLKILIFPVLMLGVGAIGVNAYSNFVSGAMAIGTKRVSEPRVEQAARPAEPSSNSVVQRVHQSPSELFLARQECNSLIAAAIGNQDPRLLRDRDKACARYKALQGEIH
;
A
#
# COMPACT_ATOMS: atom_id res chain seq x y z
N MET A 1 -49.22 -21.34 -19.94
CA MET A 1 -48.15 -21.03 -18.97
C MET A 1 -46.95 -20.56 -19.77
N MET A 2 -46.49 -19.31 -19.59
CA MET A 2 -45.24 -18.88 -20.22
C MET A 2 -44.09 -19.66 -19.58
N ASP A 3 -43.26 -20.30 -20.41
CA ASP A 3 -42.08 -21.04 -19.96
C ASP A 3 -40.97 -20.05 -19.59
N PHE A 4 -40.99 -19.60 -18.34
CA PHE A 4 -40.02 -18.64 -17.82
C PHE A 4 -38.58 -19.17 -17.84
N GLY A 5 -38.38 -20.50 -17.92
CA GLY A 5 -37.06 -21.14 -17.91
C GLY A 5 -36.25 -20.84 -19.17
N SER A 6 -36.87 -20.97 -20.35
CA SER A 6 -36.19 -20.74 -21.64
C SER A 6 -35.88 -19.27 -21.88
N THR A 7 -36.78 -18.35 -21.50
CA THR A 7 -36.54 -16.89 -21.59
C THR A 7 -35.43 -16.41 -20.64
N PHE A 8 -35.32 -17.01 -19.45
CA PHE A 8 -34.28 -16.63 -18.48
C PHE A 8 -32.88 -17.03 -18.94
N GLN A 9 -32.74 -18.19 -19.59
CA GLN A 9 -31.47 -18.67 -20.12
C GLN A 9 -30.92 -17.79 -21.25
N VAL A 10 -31.78 -17.34 -22.18
CA VAL A 10 -31.39 -16.46 -23.30
C VAL A 10 -30.95 -15.08 -22.79
N VAL A 11 -31.65 -14.53 -21.81
CA VAL A 11 -31.27 -13.24 -21.21
C VAL A 11 -29.96 -13.38 -20.43
N LEU A 12 -29.76 -14.47 -19.69
CA LEU A 12 -28.53 -14.70 -18.94
C LEU A 12 -27.32 -14.89 -19.88
N SER A 13 -27.47 -15.60 -21.00
CA SER A 13 -26.40 -15.80 -21.98
C SER A 13 -26.01 -14.53 -22.74
N GLU A 14 -26.94 -13.60 -22.97
CA GLU A 14 -26.65 -12.34 -23.67
C GLU A 14 -26.12 -11.23 -22.75
N PHE A 15 -26.28 -11.36 -21.44
CA PHE A 15 -25.86 -10.33 -20.47
C PHE A 15 -24.91 -10.82 -19.39
N TRP A 16 -24.34 -12.02 -19.54
CA TRP A 16 -23.43 -12.62 -18.56
C TRP A 16 -22.22 -11.73 -18.23
N TYR A 17 -21.72 -10.95 -19.20
CA TYR A 17 -20.62 -9.99 -19.01
C TYR A 17 -20.98 -8.78 -18.14
N LEU A 18 -22.28 -8.49 -17.94
CA LEU A 18 -22.71 -7.47 -16.98
C LEU A 18 -22.47 -7.91 -15.54
N ILE A 19 -22.43 -9.22 -15.25
CA ILE A 19 -22.16 -9.74 -13.91
C ILE A 19 -20.76 -9.36 -13.43
N PRO A 20 -19.65 -9.68 -14.13
CA PRO A 20 -18.32 -9.23 -13.73
C PRO A 20 -18.20 -7.69 -13.76
N LEU A 21 -18.86 -7.00 -14.69
CA LEU A 21 -18.89 -5.53 -14.71
C LEU A 21 -19.53 -4.95 -13.44
N LEU A 22 -20.67 -5.48 -12.99
CA LEU A 22 -21.35 -5.07 -11.78
C LEU A 22 -20.54 -5.42 -10.51
N ILE A 23 -19.85 -6.56 -10.50
CA ILE A 23 -18.91 -6.93 -9.43
C ILE A 23 -17.76 -5.93 -9.37
N ILE A 24 -17.15 -5.58 -10.50
CA ILE A 24 -16.07 -4.58 -10.60
C ILE A 24 -16.57 -3.21 -10.14
N LEU A 25 -17.74 -2.76 -10.59
CA LEU A 25 -18.36 -1.50 -10.13
C LEU A 25 -18.62 -1.50 -8.62
N GLY A 26 -19.04 -2.65 -8.07
CA GLY A 26 -19.23 -2.84 -6.64
C GLY A 26 -17.93 -2.71 -5.85
N LEU A 27 -16.85 -3.34 -6.34
CA LEU A 27 -15.51 -3.29 -5.74
C LEU A 27 -14.91 -1.88 -5.76
N ILE A 28 -15.04 -1.14 -6.87
CA ILE A 28 -14.54 0.24 -7.02
C ILE A 28 -15.21 1.20 -6.00
N ARG A 29 -16.45 0.91 -5.59
CA ARG A 29 -17.16 1.74 -4.60
C ARG A 29 -16.78 1.48 -3.16
N THR A 30 -15.99 0.44 -2.88
CA THR A 30 -15.59 0.11 -1.52
C THR A 30 -14.67 1.17 -0.89
N PRO A 31 -14.75 1.42 0.43
CA PRO A 31 -13.84 2.34 1.12
C PRO A 31 -12.36 1.97 0.97
N TRP A 32 -12.06 0.67 0.90
CA TRP A 32 -10.71 0.15 0.70
C TRP A 32 -10.12 0.57 -0.66
N PHE A 33 -10.90 0.42 -1.74
CA PHE A 33 -10.46 0.85 -3.07
C PHE A 33 -10.18 2.35 -3.11
N LYS A 34 -11.05 3.16 -2.49
CA LYS A 34 -10.85 4.62 -2.38
C LYS A 34 -9.55 4.96 -1.64
N GLY A 35 -9.24 4.28 -0.53
CA GLY A 35 -7.96 4.46 0.17
C GLY A 35 -6.77 4.21 -0.77
N LYS A 36 -6.77 3.06 -1.45
CA LYS A 36 -5.69 2.66 -2.35
C LYS A 36 -5.53 3.57 -3.58
N THR A 37 -6.62 4.11 -4.14
CA THR A 37 -6.52 5.09 -5.23
C THR A 37 -5.83 6.38 -4.76
N GLY A 38 -6.14 6.84 -3.55
CA GLY A 38 -5.51 8.03 -2.98
C GLY A 38 -4.01 7.83 -2.76
N GLU A 39 -3.64 6.71 -2.12
CA GLU A 39 -2.23 6.33 -1.90
C GLU A 39 -1.46 6.19 -3.22
N PHE A 40 -2.11 5.62 -4.26
CA PHE A 40 -1.54 5.49 -5.59
C PHE A 40 -1.25 6.85 -6.22
N LEU A 41 -2.17 7.82 -6.12
CA LEU A 41 -1.99 9.16 -6.68
C LEU A 41 -0.82 9.90 -6.02
N VAL A 42 -0.72 9.88 -4.69
CA VAL A 42 0.41 10.49 -3.96
C VAL A 42 1.72 9.84 -4.35
N ASN A 43 1.76 8.51 -4.46
CA ASN A 43 2.95 7.80 -4.90
C ASN A 43 3.35 8.19 -6.34
N ALA A 44 2.40 8.18 -7.27
CA ALA A 44 2.66 8.48 -8.68
C ALA A 44 3.17 9.91 -8.83
N SER A 45 2.48 10.88 -8.22
CA SER A 45 2.89 12.28 -8.26
C SER A 45 4.22 12.55 -7.55
N ALA A 46 4.49 11.92 -6.40
CA ALA A 46 5.79 12.02 -5.74
C ALA A 46 6.93 11.53 -6.65
N ARG A 47 6.75 10.38 -7.31
CA ARG A 47 7.77 9.81 -8.23
C ARG A 47 7.98 10.64 -9.50
N LEU A 48 6.98 11.41 -9.92
CA LEU A 48 7.05 12.24 -11.12
C LEU A 48 7.59 13.64 -10.83
N LEU A 49 7.25 14.21 -9.67
CA LEU A 49 7.46 15.63 -9.37
C LEU A 49 8.58 15.90 -8.37
N LEU A 50 9.01 14.90 -7.60
CA LEU A 50 10.17 14.99 -6.71
C LEU A 50 11.38 14.31 -7.34
N ASP A 51 12.54 14.94 -7.19
CA ASP A 51 13.81 14.43 -7.71
C ASP A 51 14.21 13.15 -6.95
N LYS A 52 14.26 12.03 -7.68
CA LYS A 52 14.55 10.70 -7.11
C LYS A 52 15.97 10.56 -6.57
N SER A 53 16.89 11.45 -6.96
CA SER A 53 18.25 11.48 -6.43
C SER A 53 18.31 12.08 -5.02
N ARG A 54 17.32 12.90 -4.66
CA ARG A 54 17.28 13.65 -3.39
C ARG A 54 16.13 13.26 -2.48
N TYR A 55 15.06 12.70 -3.04
CA TYR A 55 13.85 12.31 -2.32
C TYR A 55 13.58 10.81 -2.53
N HIS A 56 13.67 10.05 -1.46
CA HIS A 56 13.52 8.60 -1.46
C HIS A 56 12.19 8.23 -0.82
N LEU A 57 11.26 7.75 -1.65
CA LEU A 57 9.90 7.37 -1.25
C LEU A 57 9.85 5.92 -0.75
N VAL A 58 9.50 5.74 0.53
CA VAL A 58 9.12 4.47 1.15
C VAL A 58 7.62 4.49 1.43
N LYS A 59 6.92 3.38 1.19
CA LYS A 59 5.45 3.31 1.30
C LYS A 59 5.04 2.26 2.31
N ASN A 60 3.81 2.38 2.82
CA ASN A 60 3.15 1.39 3.67
C ASN A 60 4.06 0.92 4.80
N VAL A 61 4.64 1.87 5.53
CA VAL A 61 5.58 1.58 6.60
C VAL A 61 4.78 1.29 7.86
N THR A 62 4.67 0.01 8.23
CA THR A 62 4.06 -0.39 9.50
C THR A 62 5.14 -0.56 10.56
N LEU A 63 5.12 0.28 11.59
CA LEU A 63 6.06 0.24 12.71
C LEU A 63 5.37 -0.23 13.99
N PRO A 64 6.05 -1.03 14.84
CA PRO A 64 5.58 -1.30 16.19
C PRO A 64 5.62 0.01 17.01
N THR A 65 4.68 0.16 17.93
CA THR A 65 4.64 1.26 18.89
C THR A 65 5.04 0.77 20.29
N THR A 66 5.43 1.68 21.17
CA THR A 66 5.79 1.38 22.57
C THR A 66 4.70 0.67 23.36
N ASP A 67 3.43 0.85 22.98
CA ASP A 67 2.27 0.34 23.73
C ASP A 67 1.78 -1.02 23.17
N ASP A 68 2.68 -1.86 22.65
CA ASP A 68 2.39 -3.14 21.99
C ASP A 68 1.43 -3.06 20.77
N GLY A 69 1.17 -1.84 20.29
CA GLY A 69 0.40 -1.54 19.08
C GLY A 69 1.24 -1.43 17.81
N THR A 70 0.59 -1.02 16.73
CA THR A 70 1.28 -0.66 15.47
C THR A 70 0.77 0.67 14.95
N THR A 71 1.64 1.34 14.20
CA THR A 71 1.30 2.53 13.43
C THR A 71 1.63 2.28 11.97
N GLN A 72 0.69 2.60 11.07
CA GLN A 72 0.88 2.47 9.64
C GLN A 72 1.06 3.87 9.06
N ILE A 73 2.15 4.08 8.34
CA ILE A 73 2.47 5.34 7.67
C ILE A 73 2.32 5.11 6.17
N ASP A 74 1.45 5.90 5.52
CA ASP A 74 1.15 5.73 4.09
C ASP A 74 2.41 5.94 3.23
N HIS A 75 3.10 7.08 3.46
CA HIS A 75 4.33 7.41 2.75
C HIS A 75 5.34 8.11 3.67
N VAL A 76 6.59 7.69 3.54
CA VAL A 76 7.76 8.31 4.15
C VAL A 76 8.67 8.76 3.01
N LEU A 77 8.99 10.05 2.94
CA LEU A 77 10.00 10.57 2.03
C LEU A 77 11.23 10.94 2.84
N VAL A 78 12.36 10.28 2.55
CA VAL A 78 13.66 10.59 3.17
C VAL A 78 14.45 11.46 2.20
N SER A 79 15.00 12.56 2.68
CA SER A 79 15.78 13.52 1.90
C SER A 79 16.84 14.19 2.77
N GLU A 80 17.84 14.83 2.17
CA GLU A 80 18.78 15.70 2.89
C GLU A 80 18.08 16.85 3.64
N PHE A 81 16.87 17.23 3.21
CA PHE A 81 16.03 18.25 3.85
C PHE A 81 15.20 17.73 5.03
N GLY A 82 15.39 16.47 5.41
CA GLY A 82 14.67 15.81 6.49
C GLY A 82 13.74 14.70 6.01
N VAL A 83 12.97 14.18 6.95
CA VAL A 83 12.04 13.06 6.75
C VAL A 83 10.60 13.57 6.75
N PHE A 84 9.92 13.43 5.63
CA PHE A 84 8.53 13.84 5.47
C PHE A 84 7.61 12.65 5.68
N VAL A 85 6.76 12.74 6.69
CA VAL A 85 5.75 11.73 7.03
C VAL A 85 4.43 12.20 6.46
N VAL A 86 3.96 11.51 5.42
CA VAL A 86 2.81 11.93 4.62
C VAL A 86 1.61 11.06 4.93
N GLU A 87 0.55 11.68 5.45
CA GLU A 87 -0.75 11.08 5.71
C GLU A 87 -1.71 11.38 4.55
N THR A 88 -2.28 10.35 3.91
CA THR A 88 -3.14 10.52 2.74
C THR A 88 -4.62 10.38 3.09
N LYS A 89 -5.42 11.41 2.79
CA LYS A 89 -6.88 11.38 2.93
C LYS A 89 -7.56 11.47 1.57
N ASN A 90 -8.19 10.38 1.13
CA ASN A 90 -9.06 10.41 -0.03
C ASN A 90 -10.51 10.76 0.37
N MET A 91 -10.81 12.06 0.41
CA MET A 91 -12.09 12.59 0.87
C MET A 91 -12.65 13.61 -0.13
N LYS A 92 -13.99 13.73 -0.17
CA LYS A 92 -14.72 14.71 -0.99
C LYS A 92 -15.58 15.64 -0.14
N GLY A 93 -16.09 16.70 -0.75
CA GLY A 93 -17.01 17.65 -0.09
C GLY A 93 -16.28 18.68 0.75
N TRP A 94 -16.99 19.30 1.70
CA TRP A 94 -16.40 20.36 2.51
C TRP A 94 -15.76 19.80 3.77
N ILE A 95 -14.57 20.29 4.10
CA ILE A 95 -13.82 19.88 5.28
C ILE A 95 -13.72 21.09 6.21
N PHE A 96 -14.12 20.88 7.46
CA PHE A 96 -14.07 21.86 8.54
C PHE A 96 -13.22 21.27 9.66
N GLY A 97 -12.25 22.04 10.14
CA GLY A 97 -11.38 21.59 11.21
C GLY A 97 -10.36 22.64 11.61
N ASN A 98 -9.79 22.48 12.79
CA ASN A 98 -8.63 23.26 13.24
C ASN A 98 -7.55 22.33 13.81
N PRO A 99 -6.28 22.77 13.91
CA PRO A 99 -5.18 21.93 14.36
C PRO A 99 -5.35 21.32 15.77
N HIS A 100 -6.04 22.03 16.66
CA HIS A 100 -6.18 21.65 18.07
C HIS A 100 -7.40 20.75 18.34
N GLN A 101 -8.37 20.71 17.43
CA GLN A 101 -9.57 19.88 17.55
C GLN A 101 -9.22 18.40 17.42
N ARG A 102 -9.81 17.57 18.30
CA ARG A 102 -9.68 16.11 18.23
C ARG A 102 -10.34 15.50 16.98
N PHE A 103 -11.45 16.08 16.54
CA PHE A 103 -12.20 15.61 15.38
C PHE A 103 -12.46 16.74 14.40
N TRP A 104 -12.34 16.44 13.12
CA TRP A 104 -12.75 17.30 12.02
C TRP A 104 -14.10 16.84 11.47
N THR A 105 -14.75 17.71 10.71
CA THR A 105 -16.06 17.43 10.12
C THR A 105 -15.98 17.50 8.61
N GLN A 106 -16.44 16.44 7.96
CA GLN A 106 -16.69 16.37 6.54
C GLN A 106 -18.18 16.60 6.28
N LYS A 107 -18.52 17.53 5.40
CA LYS A 107 -19.89 17.74 4.92
C LYS A 107 -20.00 17.34 3.47
N ILE A 108 -20.90 16.39 3.20
CA ILE A 108 -21.27 15.97 1.85
C ILE A 108 -22.77 16.21 1.71
N TYR A 109 -23.14 17.16 0.86
CA TYR A 109 -24.53 17.61 0.72
C TYR A 109 -25.15 18.01 2.08
N ARG A 110 -26.18 17.27 2.51
CA ARG A 110 -26.91 17.52 3.78
C ARG A 110 -26.34 16.72 4.96
N SER A 111 -25.35 15.86 4.73
CA SER A 111 -24.82 14.95 5.75
C SER A 111 -23.47 15.42 6.27
N ASN A 112 -23.30 15.36 7.59
CA ASN A 112 -22.07 15.69 8.28
C ASN A 112 -21.48 14.42 8.91
N TYR A 113 -20.19 14.19 8.70
CA TYR A 113 -19.44 13.05 9.21
C TYR A 113 -18.24 13.55 9.99
N LYS A 114 -18.13 13.16 11.26
CA LYS A 114 -16.93 13.44 12.06
C LYS A 114 -15.87 12.39 11.76
N PHE A 115 -14.62 12.82 11.66
CA PHE A 115 -13.46 11.95 11.52
C PHE A 115 -12.32 12.47 12.39
N GLN A 116 -11.41 11.60 12.80
CA GLN A 116 -10.28 12.01 13.63
C GLN A 116 -9.42 13.02 12.88
N ASN A 117 -8.92 14.03 13.60
CA ASN A 117 -8.02 15.02 13.03
C ASN A 117 -6.76 14.33 12.46
N PRO A 118 -6.48 14.45 11.15
CA PRO A 118 -5.35 13.80 10.50
C PRO A 118 -4.00 14.32 11.02
N LEU A 119 -3.93 15.55 11.54
CA LEU A 119 -2.70 16.08 12.15
C LEU A 119 -2.33 15.31 13.43
N HIS A 120 -3.32 14.91 14.23
CA HIS A 120 -3.07 14.14 15.46
C HIS A 120 -2.69 12.69 15.13
N GLN A 121 -3.26 12.12 14.07
CA GLN A 121 -2.84 10.81 13.55
C GLN A 121 -1.39 10.87 13.08
N ASN A 122 -1.07 11.85 12.23
CA ASN A 122 0.25 12.01 11.68
C ASN A 122 1.31 12.38 12.74
N TYR A 123 0.93 13.08 13.81
CA TYR A 123 1.83 13.31 14.93
C TYR A 123 2.30 11.99 15.57
N LYS A 124 1.41 11.00 15.72
CA LYS A 124 1.81 9.67 16.21
C LYS A 124 2.78 8.99 15.25
N HIS A 125 2.52 9.05 13.94
CA HIS A 125 3.41 8.53 12.90
C HIS A 125 4.80 9.17 12.97
N VAL A 126 4.85 10.51 13.03
CA VAL A 126 6.07 11.29 13.16
C VAL A 126 6.84 10.88 14.40
N LYS A 127 6.22 10.85 15.58
CA LYS A 127 6.93 10.51 16.83
C LYS A 127 7.42 9.06 16.86
N THR A 128 6.65 8.11 16.30
CA THR A 128 7.12 6.72 16.19
C THR A 128 8.31 6.61 15.24
N LEU A 129 8.26 7.25 14.08
CA LEU A 129 9.36 7.23 13.13
C LEU A 129 10.59 8.00 13.64
N GLN A 130 10.38 9.12 14.31
CA GLN A 130 11.41 9.91 14.95
C GLN A 130 12.20 9.08 15.97
N ALA A 131 11.49 8.37 16.86
CA ALA A 131 12.10 7.48 17.84
C ALA A 131 12.88 6.33 17.19
N LEU A 132 12.38 5.78 16.08
CA LEU A 132 13.07 4.75 15.31
C LEU A 132 14.39 5.27 14.69
N LEU A 133 14.38 6.51 14.20
CA LEU A 133 15.52 7.09 13.49
C LEU A 133 16.55 7.72 14.44
N GLY A 134 16.13 8.17 15.61
CA GLY A 134 16.96 8.95 16.53
C GLY A 134 17.15 10.40 16.06
N PHE A 135 16.14 10.95 15.39
CA PHE A 135 16.19 12.30 14.81
C PHE A 135 15.50 13.34 15.70
N ASP A 136 15.87 14.60 15.53
CA ASP A 136 15.28 15.75 16.23
C ASP A 136 14.05 16.31 15.49
N ASP A 137 13.28 17.14 16.18
CA ASP A 137 12.03 17.70 15.65
C ASP A 137 12.23 18.51 14.36
N HIS A 138 13.36 19.21 14.21
CA HIS A 138 13.67 20.01 13.02
C HIS A 138 13.96 19.14 11.77
N GLN A 139 14.30 17.86 11.95
CA GLN A 139 14.56 16.90 10.88
C GLN A 139 13.29 16.17 10.43
N MET A 140 12.16 16.35 11.12
CA MET A 140 10.92 15.64 10.88
C MET A 140 9.81 16.58 10.41
N HIS A 141 9.21 16.28 9.25
CA HIS A 141 8.14 17.09 8.67
C HIS A 141 6.83 16.31 8.60
N SER A 142 5.81 16.77 9.32
CA SER A 142 4.44 16.26 9.20
C SER A 142 3.78 16.84 7.95
N VAL A 143 3.17 16.01 7.11
CA VAL A 143 2.43 16.43 5.91
C VAL A 143 1.10 15.67 5.83
N VAL A 144 0.00 16.39 5.59
CA VAL A 144 -1.33 15.78 5.36
C VAL A 144 -1.81 16.17 3.97
N VAL A 145 -2.22 15.19 3.18
CA VAL A 145 -2.62 15.40 1.78
C VAL A 145 -4.04 14.93 1.53
N PHE A 146 -4.90 15.84 1.09
CA PHE A 146 -6.24 15.52 0.65
C PHE A 146 -6.28 15.35 -0.88
N VAL A 147 -6.50 14.13 -1.35
CA VAL A 147 -6.39 13.75 -2.79
C VAL A 147 -7.73 13.53 -3.50
N GLY A 148 -8.86 13.78 -2.84
CA GLY A 148 -10.19 13.78 -3.46
C GLY A 148 -10.75 15.19 -3.67
N ASP A 149 -11.94 15.28 -4.25
CA ASP A 149 -12.68 16.53 -4.51
C ASP A 149 -13.20 17.20 -3.22
N SER A 150 -12.27 17.56 -2.36
CA SER A 150 -12.52 18.23 -1.10
C SER A 150 -12.15 19.71 -1.16
N THR A 151 -12.84 20.51 -0.36
CA THR A 151 -12.55 21.94 -0.19
C THR A 151 -12.51 22.26 1.29
N PHE A 152 -11.41 22.84 1.75
CA PHE A 152 -11.31 23.37 3.10
C PHE A 152 -12.20 24.59 3.25
N LYS A 153 -13.02 24.60 4.30
CA LYS A 153 -13.92 25.70 4.66
C LYS A 153 -13.49 26.43 5.93
N THR A 154 -12.34 26.03 6.48
CA THR A 154 -11.64 26.69 7.57
C THR A 154 -10.18 26.89 7.16
N PRO A 155 -9.47 27.88 7.73
CA PRO A 155 -8.04 28.04 7.53
C PRO A 155 -7.30 26.76 7.90
N MET A 156 -6.40 26.31 7.03
CA MET A 156 -5.55 25.14 7.24
C MET A 156 -4.10 25.59 7.38
N PRO A 157 -3.31 24.93 8.25
CA PRO A 157 -1.89 25.19 8.31
C PRO A 157 -1.20 24.65 7.04
N ASP A 158 -0.04 25.20 6.70
CA ASP A 158 0.63 24.97 5.40
C ASP A 158 0.90 23.50 5.09
N GLN A 159 1.14 22.68 6.11
CA GLN A 159 1.37 21.25 5.95
C GLN A 159 0.11 20.43 5.61
N VAL A 160 -1.08 21.02 5.65
CA VAL A 160 -2.35 20.40 5.27
C VAL A 160 -2.74 20.90 3.88
N THR A 161 -2.59 20.04 2.89
CA THR A 161 -2.67 20.44 1.48
C THR A 161 -3.74 19.67 0.73
N ARG A 162 -4.07 20.14 -0.48
CA ARG A 162 -4.96 19.45 -1.43
C ARG A 162 -4.21 19.12 -2.71
N GLY A 163 -4.54 17.97 -3.31
CA GLY A 163 -3.96 17.53 -4.58
C GLY A 163 -2.43 17.54 -4.53
N LEU A 164 -1.81 18.27 -5.45
CA LEU A 164 -0.35 18.38 -5.57
C LEU A 164 0.29 19.43 -4.64
N GLY A 165 -0.48 20.13 -3.80
CA GLY A 165 0.03 21.17 -2.91
C GLY A 165 1.14 20.67 -1.98
N TYR A 166 1.08 19.42 -1.57
CA TYR A 166 2.10 18.79 -0.71
C TYR A 166 3.50 18.76 -1.35
N VAL A 167 3.58 18.65 -2.68
CA VAL A 167 4.86 18.69 -3.41
C VAL A 167 5.50 20.08 -3.24
N SER A 168 4.68 21.13 -3.33
CA SER A 168 5.16 22.50 -3.14
C SER A 168 5.62 22.74 -1.71
N TYR A 169 4.87 22.22 -0.72
CA TYR A 169 5.25 22.25 0.69
C TYR A 169 6.57 21.50 0.95
N ILE A 170 6.76 20.31 0.37
CA ILE A 170 8.01 19.54 0.52
C ILE A 170 9.18 20.31 -0.10
N LYS A 171 9.00 20.85 -1.31
CA LYS A 171 10.04 21.63 -2.02
C LYS A 171 10.35 22.97 -1.37
N SER A 172 9.46 23.50 -0.54
CA SER A 172 9.73 24.73 0.20
C SER A 172 10.70 24.52 1.36
N LYS A 173 10.98 23.27 1.75
CA LYS A 173 12.04 22.94 2.71
C LYS A 173 13.37 22.82 1.95
N GLN A 174 14.26 23.78 2.18
CA GLN A 174 15.54 23.89 1.47
C GLN A 174 16.76 23.79 2.41
N GLU A 175 16.54 23.77 3.72
CA GLU A 175 17.60 23.61 4.69
C GLU A 175 18.03 22.14 4.73
N ALA A 176 19.29 21.87 4.40
CA ALA A 176 19.86 20.54 4.51
C ALA A 176 20.15 20.23 5.98
N VAL A 177 19.41 19.29 6.55
CA VAL A 177 19.45 18.90 7.97
C VAL A 177 19.89 17.44 8.17
N LEU A 178 20.11 16.71 7.07
CA LEU A 178 20.62 15.35 7.06
C LEU A 178 21.78 15.22 6.07
N SER A 179 22.87 14.56 6.51
CA SER A 179 23.96 14.17 5.63
C SER A 179 23.55 13.00 4.69
N PRO A 180 24.28 12.76 3.59
CA PRO A 180 24.04 11.60 2.72
C PRO A 180 24.08 10.26 3.49
N ASP A 181 24.97 10.14 4.47
CA ASP A 181 25.07 8.94 5.31
C ASP A 181 23.84 8.80 6.23
N GLN A 182 23.35 9.89 6.82
CA GLN A 182 22.13 9.88 7.63
C GLN A 182 20.90 9.54 6.79
N VAL A 183 20.82 10.00 5.53
CA VAL A 183 19.75 9.61 4.59
C VAL A 183 19.78 8.10 4.33
N LYS A 184 20.96 7.55 4.06
CA LYS A 184 21.14 6.11 3.83
C LYS A 184 20.77 5.31 5.08
N GLU A 185 21.28 5.70 6.23
CA GLU A 185 20.99 5.08 7.52
C GLU A 185 19.48 5.12 7.84
N ALA A 186 18.82 6.25 7.58
CA ALA A 186 17.38 6.37 7.77
C ALA A 186 16.59 5.41 6.87
N LEU A 187 16.99 5.28 5.60
CA LEU A 187 16.36 4.32 4.68
C LEU A 187 16.55 2.88 5.16
N GLU A 188 17.74 2.52 5.63
CA GLU A 188 18.04 1.20 6.18
C GLU A 188 17.26 0.93 7.48
N LYS A 189 17.19 1.90 8.40
CA LYS A 189 16.39 1.81 9.64
C LYS A 189 14.90 1.69 9.37
N VAL A 190 14.36 2.42 8.38
CA VAL A 190 12.94 2.29 7.96
C VAL A 190 12.69 0.92 7.34
N ALA A 191 13.57 0.50 6.42
CA ALA A 191 13.43 -0.78 5.72
C ALA A 191 13.52 -1.98 6.65
N SER A 192 14.38 -1.88 7.67
CA SER A 192 14.60 -2.94 8.66
C SER A 192 13.67 -2.84 9.87
N GLY A 193 13.15 -1.66 10.20
CA GLY A 193 12.22 -1.43 11.31
C GLY A 193 10.77 -1.73 11.01
N ARG A 194 10.39 -1.80 9.73
CA ARG A 194 9.02 -2.12 9.33
C ARG A 194 8.68 -3.60 9.53
N LEU A 195 7.44 -3.84 9.95
CA LEU A 195 6.84 -5.17 9.92
C LEU A 195 6.66 -5.62 8.46
N LYS A 196 6.67 -6.93 8.23
CA LYS A 196 6.41 -7.49 6.89
C LYS A 196 5.02 -7.06 6.41
N GLU A 197 4.95 -6.48 5.22
CA GLU A 197 3.68 -6.18 4.54
C GLU A 197 2.92 -7.50 4.35
N SER A 198 1.82 -7.67 5.08
CA SER A 198 0.99 -8.88 5.04
C SER A 198 -0.43 -8.61 5.51
N PHE A 199 -1.39 -9.43 5.06
CA PHE A 199 -2.78 -9.36 5.54
C PHE A 199 -2.90 -9.53 7.06
N ALA A 200 -1.97 -10.26 7.69
CA ALA A 200 -1.94 -10.44 9.15
C ALA A 200 -1.60 -9.11 9.85
N THR A 201 -0.58 -8.40 9.34
CA THR A 201 -0.14 -7.09 9.82
C THR A 201 -1.26 -6.05 9.68
N ASP A 202 -1.93 -5.99 8.52
CA ASP A 202 -3.05 -5.08 8.28
C ASP A 202 -4.24 -5.36 9.22
N ARG A 203 -4.57 -6.65 9.41
CA ARG A 203 -5.63 -7.07 10.34
C ARG A 203 -5.29 -6.73 11.78
N ALA A 204 -4.05 -6.91 12.19
CA ALA A 204 -3.58 -6.55 13.53
C ALA A 204 -3.71 -5.05 13.78
N HIS A 205 -3.29 -4.23 12.81
CA HIS A 205 -3.44 -2.78 12.86
C HIS A 205 -4.92 -2.37 12.98
N VAL A 206 -5.79 -2.86 12.10
CA VAL A 206 -7.23 -2.55 12.15
C VAL A 206 -7.88 -3.00 13.46
N ARG A 207 -7.50 -4.17 14.01
CA ARG A 207 -7.99 -4.64 15.31
C ARG A 207 -7.56 -3.72 16.45
N HIS A 208 -6.29 -3.33 16.50
CA HIS A 208 -5.77 -2.42 17.52
C HIS A 208 -6.46 -1.06 17.46
N VAL A 209 -6.59 -0.46 16.27
CA VAL A 209 -7.31 0.81 16.08
C VAL A 209 -8.76 0.70 16.54
N ARG A 210 -9.45 -0.40 16.22
CA ARG A 210 -10.82 -0.64 16.70
C ARG A 210 -10.90 -0.79 18.22
N GLY A 211 -9.93 -1.47 18.84
CA GLY A 211 -9.81 -1.60 20.30
C GLY A 211 -9.66 -0.24 20.97
N LEU A 212 -8.72 0.58 20.49
CA LEU A 212 -8.53 1.95 20.98
C LEU A 212 -9.79 2.82 20.85
N VAL A 213 -10.53 2.67 19.76
CA VAL A 213 -11.81 3.38 19.56
C VAL A 213 -12.87 2.87 20.54
N SER A 214 -12.97 1.56 20.75
CA SER A 214 -13.91 0.92 21.67
C SER A 214 -13.67 1.33 23.12
N GLU A 215 -12.43 1.30 23.59
CA GLU A 215 -12.05 1.72 24.95
C GLU A 215 -12.31 3.20 25.18
N ARG A 216 -11.97 4.05 24.20
CA ARG A 216 -12.08 5.51 24.34
C ARG A 216 -13.51 6.04 24.19
N HIS A 217 -14.42 5.27 23.62
CA HIS A 217 -15.80 5.70 23.33
C HIS A 217 -16.89 4.80 23.93
N GLY A 218 -16.54 3.69 24.60
CA GLY A 218 -17.51 2.78 25.22
C GLY A 218 -18.42 2.04 24.24
N VAL A 219 -18.07 1.99 22.95
CA VAL A 219 -18.88 1.36 21.89
C VAL A 219 -18.26 0.01 21.52
N ALA A 220 -18.89 -1.08 21.95
CA ALA A 220 -18.48 -2.43 21.57
C ALA A 220 -18.45 -2.61 20.03
N PRO A 221 -17.46 -3.31 19.45
CA PRO A 221 -17.39 -3.47 18.00
C PRO A 221 -18.54 -4.35 17.51
N ARG A 222 -19.34 -3.82 16.58
CA ARG A 222 -20.34 -4.62 15.85
C ARG A 222 -19.59 -5.57 14.90
N GLU A 223 -19.54 -6.85 15.21
CA GLU A 223 -19.01 -7.87 14.31
C GLU A 223 -19.84 -7.88 13.01
N SER A 224 -19.29 -7.34 11.94
CA SER A 224 -19.80 -7.56 10.60
C SER A 224 -19.47 -9.00 10.18
N ARG A 225 -20.43 -9.92 10.33
CA ARG A 225 -20.43 -11.33 9.85
C ARG A 225 -20.17 -11.53 8.34
N SER A 226 -19.77 -10.50 7.59
CA SER A 226 -19.56 -10.55 6.13
C SER A 226 -18.14 -10.99 5.69
N GLY A 227 -17.25 -11.36 6.61
CA GLY A 227 -15.84 -11.65 6.31
C GLY A 227 -15.59 -12.92 5.49
N LEU A 228 -16.29 -14.02 5.80
CA LEU A 228 -16.08 -15.30 5.09
C LEU A 228 -16.68 -15.32 3.68
N LEU A 229 -17.84 -14.67 3.48
CA LEU A 229 -18.54 -14.69 2.20
C LEU A 229 -17.78 -13.95 1.09
N LYS A 230 -16.88 -13.01 1.46
CA LYS A 230 -16.10 -12.21 0.50
C LYS A 230 -14.84 -12.91 0.00
N ILE A 231 -14.30 -13.89 0.75
CA ILE A 231 -13.10 -14.64 0.36
C ILE A 231 -13.47 -15.81 -0.56
N LEU A 232 -14.67 -16.39 -0.40
CA LEU A 232 -15.14 -17.51 -1.22
C LEU A 232 -15.55 -17.14 -2.66
N ILE A 233 -15.77 -15.86 -2.97
CA ILE A 233 -16.16 -15.43 -4.34
C ILE A 233 -14.95 -15.50 -5.30
N PHE A 234 -13.72 -15.43 -4.80
CA PHE A 234 -12.54 -15.31 -5.65
C PHE A 234 -12.10 -16.61 -6.37
N PRO A 235 -12.20 -17.82 -5.77
CA PRO A 235 -11.89 -19.06 -6.50
C PRO A 235 -13.04 -19.54 -7.39
N VAL A 236 -14.30 -19.31 -6.98
CA VAL A 236 -15.49 -19.78 -7.72
C VAL A 236 -15.68 -19.00 -9.02
N LEU A 237 -15.32 -17.71 -9.06
CA LEU A 237 -15.41 -16.89 -10.28
C LEU A 237 -14.31 -17.23 -11.30
N MET A 238 -13.12 -17.64 -10.86
CA MET A 238 -12.03 -18.04 -11.76
C MET A 238 -12.23 -19.44 -12.37
N LEU A 239 -12.86 -20.37 -11.64
CA LEU A 239 -13.22 -21.68 -12.20
C LEU A 239 -14.40 -21.60 -13.18
N GLY A 240 -15.35 -20.66 -12.98
CA GLY A 240 -16.50 -20.47 -13.86
C GLY A 240 -16.15 -19.87 -15.24
N VAL A 241 -15.11 -19.06 -15.33
CA VAL A 241 -14.65 -18.47 -16.61
C VAL A 241 -13.89 -19.49 -17.46
N GLY A 242 -13.24 -20.47 -16.85
CA GLY A 242 -12.51 -21.53 -17.58
C GLY A 242 -13.42 -22.56 -18.26
N ALA A 243 -14.56 -22.92 -17.66
CA ALA A 243 -15.42 -23.97 -18.21
C ALA A 243 -16.31 -23.51 -19.39
N ILE A 244 -16.67 -22.23 -19.44
CA ILE A 244 -17.54 -21.68 -20.50
C ILE A 244 -16.71 -21.17 -21.70
N GLY A 245 -15.49 -20.67 -21.47
CA GLY A 245 -14.63 -20.14 -22.53
C GLY A 245 -14.05 -21.19 -23.50
N VAL A 246 -13.85 -22.43 -23.06
CA VAL A 246 -13.26 -23.49 -23.90
C VAL A 246 -14.24 -23.95 -25.00
N ASN A 247 -15.55 -23.92 -24.75
CA ASN A 247 -16.55 -24.38 -25.70
C ASN A 247 -16.86 -23.36 -26.81
N ALA A 248 -16.58 -22.07 -26.57
CA ALA A 248 -16.72 -21.02 -27.59
C ALA A 248 -15.48 -20.92 -28.49
N TYR A 249 -14.28 -21.24 -27.97
CA TYR A 249 -13.03 -21.17 -28.74
C TYR A 249 -12.90 -22.31 -29.78
N SER A 250 -13.38 -23.52 -29.46
CA SER A 250 -13.34 -24.66 -30.38
C SER A 250 -14.18 -24.44 -31.65
N ASN A 251 -15.30 -23.73 -31.53
CA ASN A 251 -16.20 -23.42 -32.64
C ASN A 251 -15.64 -22.33 -33.58
N PHE A 252 -14.81 -21.42 -33.07
CA PHE A 252 -14.17 -20.37 -33.88
C PHE A 252 -13.00 -20.91 -34.73
N VAL A 253 -12.18 -21.80 -34.15
CA VAL A 253 -11.03 -22.40 -34.87
C VAL A 253 -11.48 -23.35 -35.99
N SER A 254 -12.64 -23.98 -35.84
CA SER A 254 -13.19 -24.89 -36.87
C SER A 254 -13.77 -24.16 -38.08
N GLY A 255 -14.18 -22.89 -37.95
CA GLY A 255 -14.70 -22.08 -39.06
C GLY A 255 -13.62 -21.40 -39.92
N ALA A 256 -12.45 -21.14 -39.36
CA ALA A 256 -11.37 -20.41 -40.04
C ALA A 256 -10.51 -21.29 -40.98
N MET A 257 -10.61 -22.62 -40.92
CA MET A 257 -9.83 -23.56 -41.73
C MET A 257 -10.46 -23.93 -43.09
N ALA A 258 -11.64 -23.40 -43.43
CA ALA A 258 -12.42 -23.81 -44.60
C ALA A 258 -12.28 -22.91 -45.85
N ILE A 259 -11.26 -22.05 -45.94
CA ILE A 259 -11.00 -21.25 -47.15
C ILE A 259 -9.67 -21.68 -47.78
N GLY A 260 -9.80 -22.37 -48.91
CA GLY A 260 -8.73 -23.04 -49.62
C GLY A 260 -7.75 -22.12 -50.37
N THR A 261 -6.50 -22.61 -50.37
CA THR A 261 -5.59 -22.77 -51.50
C THR A 261 -5.33 -21.60 -52.45
N LYS A 262 -4.07 -21.13 -52.45
CA LYS A 262 -3.31 -21.04 -53.71
C LYS A 262 -1.81 -21.27 -53.50
N ARG A 263 -1.31 -22.22 -54.28
CA ARG A 263 0.08 -22.68 -54.37
C ARG A 263 0.83 -21.72 -55.31
N VAL A 264 1.94 -21.11 -54.87
CA VAL A 264 2.90 -20.40 -55.75
C VAL A 264 4.32 -20.76 -55.30
N SER A 265 5.16 -20.99 -56.30
CA SER A 265 6.51 -21.57 -56.31
C SER A 265 7.61 -20.72 -55.67
N GLU A 266 8.62 -21.39 -55.13
CA GLU A 266 9.91 -20.85 -54.66
C GLU A 266 10.70 -20.09 -55.74
N PRO A 267 11.55 -19.15 -55.29
CA PRO A 267 12.93 -19.14 -55.76
C PRO A 267 13.94 -19.23 -54.60
N ARG A 268 15.04 -19.91 -54.92
CA ARG A 268 16.28 -20.11 -54.14
C ARG A 268 17.14 -18.83 -54.11
N VAL A 269 18.15 -18.81 -53.21
CA VAL A 269 19.30 -17.88 -53.06
C VAL A 269 19.05 -16.87 -51.90
N GLU A 270 19.89 -16.65 -50.89
CA GLU A 270 21.33 -16.86 -50.65
C GLU A 270 21.60 -17.01 -49.14
N GLN A 271 22.65 -17.73 -48.78
CA GLN A 271 23.14 -17.86 -47.41
C GLN A 271 23.91 -16.57 -47.04
N ALA A 272 23.42 -15.80 -46.05
CA ALA A 272 24.14 -14.64 -45.51
C ALA A 272 24.43 -14.80 -44.01
N ALA A 273 25.61 -14.30 -43.62
CA ALA A 273 26.40 -14.66 -42.45
C ALA A 273 25.78 -14.36 -41.07
N ARG A 274 26.23 -15.14 -40.07
CA ARG A 274 26.04 -14.87 -38.63
C ARG A 274 26.74 -13.57 -38.22
N PRO A 275 26.10 -12.70 -37.40
CA PRO A 275 26.82 -11.62 -36.75
C PRO A 275 27.73 -12.17 -35.63
N ALA A 276 28.96 -11.66 -35.61
CA ALA A 276 30.02 -12.00 -34.68
C ALA A 276 29.72 -11.61 -33.22
N GLU A 277 30.27 -12.40 -32.29
CA GLU A 277 30.34 -12.10 -30.87
C GLU A 277 31.15 -10.81 -30.59
N PRO A 278 30.72 -9.95 -29.66
CA PRO A 278 31.61 -8.98 -29.07
C PRO A 278 32.39 -9.63 -27.92
N SER A 279 33.68 -9.89 -28.18
CA SER A 279 34.68 -10.09 -27.14
C SER A 279 35.08 -8.74 -26.53
N SER A 280 34.90 -8.57 -25.22
CA SER A 280 35.93 -8.11 -24.28
C SER A 280 35.30 -7.53 -23.01
N ASN A 281 35.47 -8.27 -21.91
CA ASN A 281 35.82 -7.78 -20.57
C ASN A 281 35.08 -6.56 -20.02
N SER A 282 33.94 -6.81 -19.38
CA SER A 282 33.71 -6.34 -18.00
C SER A 282 32.64 -7.21 -17.35
N VAL A 283 33.06 -8.31 -16.73
CA VAL A 283 32.21 -9.03 -15.78
C VAL A 283 32.04 -8.12 -14.58
N VAL A 284 30.98 -7.30 -14.58
CA VAL A 284 30.47 -6.72 -13.34
C VAL A 284 29.85 -7.88 -12.58
N GLN A 285 30.66 -8.54 -11.77
CA GLN A 285 30.19 -9.46 -10.74
C GLN A 285 29.24 -8.67 -9.85
N ARG A 286 27.94 -8.87 -10.07
CA ARG A 286 26.91 -8.39 -9.16
C ARG A 286 27.04 -9.25 -7.91
N VAL A 287 27.87 -8.81 -6.96
CA VAL A 287 28.06 -9.48 -5.67
C VAL A 287 26.70 -9.47 -4.97
N HIS A 288 26.02 -10.62 -4.97
CA HIS A 288 24.89 -10.86 -4.08
C HIS A 288 25.49 -10.99 -2.67
N GLN A 289 25.61 -9.88 -1.96
CA GLN A 289 25.96 -9.92 -0.54
C GLN A 289 24.80 -10.61 0.20
N SER A 290 25.13 -11.64 0.99
CA SER A 290 24.17 -12.28 1.88
C SER A 290 23.63 -11.24 2.86
N PRO A 291 22.32 -11.25 3.20
CA PRO A 291 21.78 -10.33 4.20
C PRO A 291 22.56 -10.43 5.50
N SER A 292 22.90 -9.30 6.13
CA SER A 292 23.65 -9.30 7.38
C SER A 292 22.90 -10.08 8.46
N GLU A 293 23.63 -10.72 9.38
CA GLU A 293 22.99 -11.47 10.49
C GLU A 293 22.08 -10.56 11.33
N LEU A 294 22.47 -9.30 11.51
CA LEU A 294 21.64 -8.27 12.13
C LEU A 294 20.31 -8.08 11.37
N PHE A 295 20.34 -8.00 10.05
CA PHE A 295 19.15 -7.84 9.23
C PHE A 295 18.21 -9.04 9.37
N LEU A 296 18.75 -10.27 9.35
CA LEU A 296 17.96 -11.49 9.51
C LEU A 296 17.35 -11.61 10.91
N ALA A 297 18.13 -11.37 11.96
CA ALA A 297 17.65 -11.39 13.34
C ALA A 297 16.56 -10.33 13.57
N ARG A 298 16.69 -9.16 12.95
CA ARG A 298 15.66 -8.12 12.99
C ARG A 298 14.40 -8.52 12.25
N GLN A 299 14.53 -9.13 11.05
CA GLN A 299 13.38 -9.60 10.28
C GLN A 299 12.61 -10.70 11.02
N GLU A 300 13.33 -11.61 11.69
CA GLU A 300 12.78 -12.64 12.57
C GLU A 300 12.00 -12.01 13.74
N CYS A 301 12.63 -11.09 14.50
CA CYS A 301 11.96 -10.36 15.58
C CYS A 301 10.71 -9.62 15.09
N ASN A 302 10.79 -8.86 14.00
CA ASN A 302 9.63 -8.16 13.44
C ASN A 302 8.52 -9.12 13.00
N SER A 303 8.86 -10.26 12.41
CA SER A 303 7.86 -11.26 12.01
C SER A 303 7.12 -11.85 13.22
N LEU A 304 7.83 -12.09 14.32
CA LEU A 304 7.26 -12.65 15.54
C LEU A 304 6.50 -11.60 16.34
N ILE A 305 6.93 -10.34 16.32
CA ILE A 305 6.11 -9.21 16.79
C ILE A 305 4.81 -9.17 16.01
N ALA A 306 4.85 -9.21 14.67
CA ALA A 306 3.66 -9.19 13.84
C ALA A 306 2.70 -10.37 14.15
N ALA A 307 3.25 -11.56 14.42
CA ALA A 307 2.49 -12.75 14.79
C ALA A 307 1.90 -12.66 16.21
N ALA A 308 2.65 -12.07 17.16
CA ALA A 308 2.26 -11.94 18.56
C ALA A 308 1.21 -10.85 18.81
N ILE A 309 1.02 -9.90 17.89
CA ILE A 309 0.04 -8.82 18.07
C ILE A 309 -1.39 -9.37 18.20
N GLY A 310 -1.96 -9.20 19.40
CA GLY A 310 -3.30 -9.66 19.73
C GLY A 310 -3.41 -11.18 19.85
N ASN A 311 -2.30 -11.85 20.19
CA ASN A 311 -2.24 -13.27 20.51
C ASN A 311 -1.62 -13.44 21.90
N GLN A 312 -2.28 -14.21 22.78
CA GLN A 312 -1.82 -14.46 24.15
C GLN A 312 -1.12 -15.83 24.32
N ASP A 313 -0.81 -16.53 23.22
CA ASP A 313 -0.07 -17.79 23.27
C ASP A 313 1.32 -17.60 23.93
N PRO A 314 1.56 -18.21 25.12
CA PRO A 314 2.83 -18.05 25.84
C PRO A 314 4.04 -18.56 25.06
N ARG A 315 3.88 -19.52 24.13
CA ARG A 315 4.99 -20.01 23.30
C ARG A 315 5.42 -18.93 22.31
N LEU A 316 4.45 -18.35 21.61
CA LEU A 316 4.70 -17.29 20.64
C LEU A 316 5.31 -16.04 21.29
N LEU A 317 4.86 -15.67 22.48
CA LEU A 317 5.43 -14.55 23.23
C LEU A 317 6.88 -14.83 23.64
N ARG A 318 7.20 -16.05 24.09
CA ARG A 318 8.60 -16.45 24.39
C ARG A 318 9.48 -16.46 23.15
N ASP A 319 8.98 -16.97 22.02
CA ASP A 319 9.72 -17.00 20.77
C ASP A 319 10.00 -15.58 20.26
N ARG A 320 9.00 -14.70 20.32
CA ARG A 320 9.17 -13.26 20.07
C ARG A 320 10.24 -12.66 20.97
N ASP A 321 10.15 -12.87 22.28
CA ASP A 321 11.08 -12.28 23.25
C ASP A 321 12.52 -12.76 23.00
N LYS A 322 12.70 -14.05 22.70
CA LYS A 322 13.99 -14.63 22.35
C LYS A 322 14.56 -14.04 21.06
N ALA A 323 13.75 -13.95 20.00
CA ALA A 323 14.17 -13.38 18.73
C ALA A 323 14.53 -11.89 18.84
N CYS A 324 13.75 -11.13 19.60
CA CYS A 324 14.01 -9.71 19.82
C CYS A 324 15.18 -9.45 20.78
N ALA A 325 15.44 -10.35 21.74
CA ALA A 325 16.66 -10.31 22.56
C ALA A 325 17.91 -10.59 21.71
N ARG A 326 17.86 -11.58 20.80
CA ARG A 326 18.95 -11.86 19.85
C ARG A 326 19.24 -10.64 18.96
N TYR A 327 18.19 -10.00 18.43
CA TYR A 327 18.33 -8.77 17.66
C TYR A 327 19.00 -7.65 18.47
N LYS A 328 18.56 -7.42 19.71
CA LYS A 328 19.15 -6.41 20.60
C LYS A 328 20.63 -6.68 20.91
N ALA A 329 21.01 -7.95 21.12
CA ALA A 329 22.40 -8.32 21.35
C ALA A 329 23.28 -7.97 20.14
N LEU A 330 22.87 -8.38 18.93
CA LEU A 330 23.59 -8.07 17.69
C LEU A 330 23.65 -6.56 17.40
N GLN A 331 22.63 -5.79 17.79
CA GLN A 331 22.63 -4.34 17.66
C GLN A 331 23.67 -3.67 18.56
N GLY A 332 23.93 -4.22 19.75
CA GLY A 332 24.91 -3.70 20.71
C GLY A 332 26.36 -4.02 20.37
N GLU A 333 26.64 -5.00 19.50
CA GLU A 333 27.99 -5.40 19.07
C GLU A 333 28.55 -4.52 17.92
N ILE A 334 27.72 -3.66 17.33
CA ILE A 334 28.07 -2.80 16.18
C ILE A 334 28.47 -1.37 16.62
N HIS A 335 28.36 -1.08 17.93
CA HIS A 335 28.81 0.16 18.56
C HIS A 335 30.08 -0.09 19.36
#